data_AF-A0A6I9HSW7-F1
#
_entry.id   AF-A0A6I9HSW7-F1
#
_cell.length_a   1.000
_cell.length_b   1.000
_cell.length_c   1.000
_cell.angle_alpha   90.00
_cell.angle_beta   90.00
_cell.angle_gamma   90.00
#
_symmetry.space_group_name_H-M   'P 1'
#
loop_
_entity.id
_entity.type
_entity.pdbx_description
1 polymer ?
#
loop_
_entity_poly.entity_id
_entity_poly.type
_entity_poly.pdbx_seq_one_letter_code
_entity_poly.pdbx_strand_id
1 'polypeptide(L)'
;MLELKLAMYIDFPRRMKPGVLVTCSDDIELYSTGVTETITFDKPGFTALAHPSDLAVGTTHGVFVLDPSSFSGKGGLEYGSCYRFLHKPDVETMQQSGAVCVRGDRPQLSSPGNCGDSAMASECVYTDSVFYMDHSTAQQLLGFYKQMGTLGCEIDAYGDFLQALGPGATPDYTKNTSNVSKEDSGLVAVRQQLYSLLQGTALNVIVLNNSQFYHIGTTQEYLFHFTAESKLRFELGLQPVAFSIFPDSAKTLDQLSIIQSILEPGCVIGPGSVIEYSRIGPEVSVGEGSIVSGSYINFNVNLPSGCFLSSVSVKMTDRVEYVTMVFGVGDDLKKGVKLMSDIHFLQFFGVSLPECLDLWSLEASDQLFSSEDTHLGLWTARIFPVCSTLSESVRMSLNMLNSVQHKSAFKLSGFQLLSVEEMLTYKDVEDMLKFRKQIYGEICLQKEKSDYRMNGT
;
A
#
# COMPACT_ATOMS: atom_id res chain seq x y z
N MET A 1 0.44 7.04 -7.86
CA MET A 1 1.58 6.69 -6.96
C MET A 1 2.93 6.80 -7.66
N LEU A 2 3.28 5.95 -8.64
CA LEU A 2 4.61 6.01 -9.29
C LEU A 2 4.95 7.39 -9.88
N GLU A 3 4.04 8.01 -10.63
CA GLU A 3 4.27 9.33 -11.24
C GLU A 3 4.49 10.41 -10.17
N LEU A 4 3.77 10.32 -9.05
CA LEU A 4 3.94 11.22 -7.92
C LEU A 4 5.32 11.03 -7.27
N LYS A 5 5.75 9.79 -7.02
CA LYS A 5 7.09 9.46 -6.53
C LYS A 5 8.19 10.02 -7.44
N LEU A 6 8.05 9.84 -8.76
CA LEU A 6 8.98 10.40 -9.74
C LEU A 6 9.01 11.93 -9.71
N ALA A 7 7.86 12.58 -9.54
CA ALA A 7 7.78 14.02 -9.41
C ALA A 7 8.42 14.53 -8.11
N MET A 8 8.18 13.86 -6.99
CA MET A 8 8.76 14.21 -5.68
C MET A 8 10.28 14.12 -5.69
N TYR A 9 10.84 13.09 -6.33
CA TYR A 9 12.28 12.83 -6.36
C TYR A 9 12.98 13.35 -7.61
N ILE A 10 12.33 14.23 -8.38
CA ILE A 10 12.84 14.69 -9.68
C ILE A 10 14.24 15.32 -9.61
N ASP A 11 14.60 15.88 -8.45
CA ASP A 11 15.89 16.52 -8.21
C ASP A 11 17.00 15.53 -7.81
N PHE A 12 16.66 14.33 -7.32
CA PHE A 12 17.65 13.37 -6.81
C PHE A 12 18.67 12.95 -7.86
N PRO A 13 18.30 12.58 -9.10
CA PRO A 13 19.26 12.11 -10.11
C PRO A 13 20.39 13.12 -10.41
N ARG A 14 20.13 14.43 -10.27
CA ARG A 14 21.14 15.47 -10.51
C ARG A 14 22.22 15.54 -9.42
N ARG A 15 21.96 14.95 -8.26
CA ARG A 15 22.78 15.07 -7.04
C ARG A 15 23.04 13.73 -6.37
N MET A 16 22.84 12.66 -7.12
CA MET A 16 23.09 11.29 -6.73
C MET A 16 24.32 10.79 -7.49
N LYS A 17 25.32 10.29 -6.76
CA LYS A 17 26.43 9.55 -7.37
C LYS A 17 25.91 8.22 -7.97
N PRO A 18 26.68 7.53 -8.82
CA PRO A 18 26.30 6.21 -9.29
C PRO A 18 25.94 5.28 -8.12
N GLY A 19 24.79 4.63 -8.21
CA GLY A 19 24.24 3.78 -7.15
C GLY A 19 22.81 3.35 -7.47
N VAL A 20 22.09 2.86 -6.45
CA VAL A 20 20.72 2.34 -6.55
C VAL A 20 19.86 3.01 -5.49
N LEU A 21 18.74 3.61 -5.90
CA LEU A 21 17.73 4.16 -4.98
C LEU A 21 16.57 3.18 -4.85
N VAL A 22 16.17 2.87 -3.61
CA VAL A 22 15.07 1.97 -3.27
C VAL A 22 14.04 2.76 -2.48
N THR A 23 12.80 2.78 -2.97
CA THR A 23 11.62 3.41 -2.35
C THR A 23 10.49 2.41 -2.31
N CYS A 24 9.63 2.48 -1.30
CA CYS A 24 8.40 1.70 -1.31
C CYS A 24 7.30 2.41 -2.15
N SER A 25 6.20 1.69 -2.39
CA SER A 25 5.17 2.06 -3.37
C SER A 25 3.88 2.56 -2.73
N ASP A 26 3.79 2.40 -1.41
CA ASP A 26 2.64 2.60 -0.54
C ASP A 26 2.83 3.75 0.44
N ASP A 27 3.92 4.52 0.34
CA ASP A 27 4.16 5.74 1.08
C ASP A 27 4.19 7.00 0.19
N ILE A 28 3.99 8.16 0.81
CA ILE A 28 4.20 9.49 0.23
C ILE A 28 4.94 10.37 1.24
N GLU A 29 6.10 10.88 0.85
CA GLU A 29 6.95 11.76 1.67
C GLU A 29 6.92 13.18 1.13
N LEU A 30 6.12 14.04 1.74
CA LEU A 30 6.15 15.46 1.40
C LEU A 30 7.19 16.13 2.29
N TYR A 31 8.15 16.82 1.69
CA TYR A 31 9.19 17.50 2.44
C TYR A 31 9.46 18.89 1.87
N SER A 32 9.87 19.79 2.75
CA SER A 32 10.32 21.13 2.39
C SER A 32 11.77 21.30 2.79
N THR A 33 12.61 21.60 1.80
CA THR A 33 13.99 22.03 2.00
C THR A 33 14.08 23.55 1.91
N GLY A 34 14.95 24.16 2.71
CA GLY A 34 15.29 25.57 2.57
C GLY A 34 15.85 25.90 1.18
N VAL A 35 15.77 27.18 0.80
CA VAL A 35 16.14 27.66 -0.56
C VAL A 35 17.57 27.28 -0.96
N THR A 36 18.48 27.18 0.01
CA THR A 36 19.89 26.79 -0.19
C THR A 36 20.19 25.36 0.21
N GLU A 37 19.23 24.65 0.82
CA GLU A 37 19.41 23.26 1.24
C GLU A 37 19.27 22.34 0.04
N THR A 38 20.00 21.24 0.03
CA THR A 38 19.81 20.25 -1.01
C THR A 38 20.13 18.84 -0.54
N ILE A 39 19.26 17.90 -0.96
CA ILE A 39 19.44 16.46 -0.79
C ILE A 39 20.48 15.97 -1.81
N THR A 40 21.54 15.34 -1.30
CA THR A 40 22.69 14.85 -2.07
C THR A 40 23.04 13.45 -1.58
N PHE A 41 23.18 12.52 -2.51
CA PHE A 41 23.55 11.12 -2.23
C PHE A 41 24.98 10.88 -2.70
N ASP A 42 25.95 11.26 -1.86
CA ASP A 42 27.38 11.24 -2.20
C ASP A 42 28.27 10.46 -1.22
N LYS A 43 27.68 9.94 -0.14
CA LYS A 43 28.34 9.16 0.91
C LYS A 43 28.48 7.67 0.52
N PRO A 44 29.55 7.00 0.99
CA PRO A 44 29.70 5.55 0.81
C PRO A 44 28.71 4.77 1.68
N GLY A 45 28.37 3.55 1.28
CA GLY A 45 27.43 2.69 2.00
C GLY A 45 25.98 3.03 1.65
N PHE A 46 25.14 3.07 2.68
CA PHE A 46 23.72 3.40 2.55
C PHE A 46 23.47 4.84 3.00
N THR A 47 22.53 5.52 2.34
CA THR A 47 22.02 6.83 2.75
C THR A 47 20.50 6.79 2.72
N ALA A 48 19.84 6.85 3.88
CA ALA A 48 18.39 6.82 3.99
C ALA A 48 17.79 8.20 4.27
N LEU A 49 16.55 8.45 3.85
CA LEU A 49 15.77 9.59 4.32
C LEU A 49 15.07 9.21 5.63
N ALA A 50 15.06 10.15 6.57
CA ALA A 50 14.53 9.96 7.91
C ALA A 50 13.47 11.04 8.22
N HIS A 51 12.28 10.61 8.60
CA HIS A 51 11.11 11.47 8.77
C HIS A 51 10.63 11.46 10.22
N PRO A 52 10.31 12.61 10.84
CA PRO A 52 9.69 12.61 12.15
C PRO A 52 8.28 12.01 12.07
N SER A 53 8.04 10.97 12.87
CA SER A 53 6.74 10.30 13.01
C SER A 53 6.39 10.10 14.47
N ASP A 54 5.10 9.90 14.76
CA ASP A 54 4.67 9.45 16.08
C ASP A 54 5.14 8.01 16.37
N LEU A 55 5.04 7.61 17.63
CA LEU A 55 5.47 6.28 18.06
C LEU A 55 4.60 5.17 17.45
N ALA A 56 3.33 5.43 17.14
CA ALA A 56 2.43 4.42 16.58
C ALA A 56 2.88 4.04 15.17
N VAL A 57 3.23 5.00 14.32
CA VAL A 57 3.83 4.76 12.99
C VAL A 57 5.16 4.00 13.13
N GLY A 58 5.96 4.32 14.15
CA GLY A 58 7.20 3.60 14.45
C GLY A 58 7.01 2.09 14.69
N THR A 59 5.83 1.65 15.14
CA THR A 59 5.56 0.21 15.34
C THR A 59 5.30 -0.56 14.05
N THR A 60 4.97 0.14 12.96
CA THR A 60 4.65 -0.46 11.67
C THR A 60 5.73 -0.22 10.61
N HIS A 61 6.72 0.64 10.91
CA HIS A 61 7.80 1.05 10.01
C HIS A 61 9.18 0.80 10.63
N GLY A 62 10.23 0.99 9.85
CA GLY A 62 11.59 1.05 10.35
C GLY A 62 11.85 2.32 11.13
N VAL A 63 12.70 2.23 12.15
CA VAL A 63 13.06 3.35 13.03
C VAL A 63 14.58 3.48 13.11
N PHE A 64 15.09 4.68 12.86
CA PHE A 64 16.51 4.99 12.98
C PHE A 64 16.87 5.37 14.41
N VAL A 65 17.88 4.71 14.97
CA VAL A 65 18.60 5.18 16.15
C VAL A 65 19.70 6.11 15.66
N LEU A 66 19.49 7.41 15.78
CA LEU A 66 20.43 8.43 15.32
C LEU A 66 21.66 8.51 16.25
N ASP A 67 22.85 8.79 15.70
CA ASP A 67 24.01 9.18 16.52
C ASP A 67 23.88 10.66 16.92
N PRO A 68 23.64 11.00 18.21
CA PRO A 68 23.40 12.38 18.63
C PRO A 68 24.57 13.32 18.32
N SER A 69 25.80 12.80 18.26
CA SER A 69 26.98 13.61 17.97
C SER A 69 27.06 14.08 16.51
N SER A 70 26.27 13.48 15.63
CA SER A 70 26.23 13.79 14.21
C SER A 70 25.27 14.93 13.85
N PHE A 71 24.41 15.39 14.77
CA PHE A 71 23.34 16.36 14.46
C PHE A 71 23.51 17.69 15.20
N SER A 72 23.12 18.78 14.55
CA SER A 72 23.24 20.13 15.10
C SER A 72 22.03 20.56 15.93
N GLY A 73 20.90 19.86 15.77
CA GLY A 73 19.63 20.18 16.43
C GLY A 73 18.99 21.47 15.92
N LYS A 74 19.49 22.04 14.83
CA LYS A 74 18.98 23.30 14.25
C LYS A 74 17.65 23.09 13.52
N GLY A 75 17.28 21.85 13.22
CA GLY A 75 16.09 21.50 12.45
C GLY A 75 16.27 21.78 10.95
N GLY A 76 15.22 21.56 10.17
CA GLY A 76 15.29 21.62 8.70
C GLY A 76 15.88 20.33 8.12
N LEU A 77 16.84 20.45 7.19
CA LEU A 77 17.56 19.32 6.62
C LEU A 77 18.90 19.11 7.35
N GLU A 78 19.12 17.92 7.89
CA GLU A 78 20.37 17.56 8.58
C GLU A 78 20.95 16.25 8.06
N TYR A 79 22.27 16.20 7.88
CA TYR A 79 22.99 14.97 7.55
C TYR A 79 23.65 14.42 8.79
N GLY A 80 23.57 13.12 9.01
CA GLY A 80 24.28 12.46 10.08
C GLY A 80 24.48 10.97 9.86
N SER A 81 24.97 10.31 10.88
CA SER A 81 25.12 8.86 10.91
C SER A 81 24.03 8.22 11.77
N CYS A 82 23.69 6.99 11.43
CA CYS A 82 22.77 6.17 12.20
C CYS A 82 23.56 5.10 12.96
N TYR A 83 23.28 4.98 14.25
CA TYR A 83 23.90 3.98 15.11
C TYR A 83 23.40 2.57 14.76
N ARG A 84 22.08 2.41 14.60
CA ARG A 84 21.43 1.16 14.14
C ARG A 84 20.01 1.43 13.65
N PHE A 85 19.48 0.52 12.86
CA PHE A 85 18.10 0.50 12.40
C PHE A 85 17.29 -0.55 13.17
N LEU A 86 16.04 -0.23 13.52
CA LEU A 86 15.10 -1.14 14.16
C LEU A 86 13.95 -1.38 13.19
N HIS A 87 13.66 -2.63 12.84
CA HIS A 87 12.57 -2.92 11.90
C HIS A 87 11.27 -3.24 12.64
N LYS A 88 10.27 -2.35 12.54
CA LYS A 88 8.94 -2.47 13.16
C LYS A 88 9.01 -2.78 14.68
N PRO A 89 9.79 -2.01 15.46
CA PRO A 89 9.95 -2.24 16.90
C PRO A 89 8.66 -1.94 17.69
N ASP A 90 8.48 -2.56 18.85
CA ASP A 90 7.52 -2.05 19.83
C ASP A 90 8.02 -0.75 20.49
N VAL A 91 7.12 -0.05 21.16
CA VAL A 91 7.40 1.25 21.81
C VAL A 91 8.49 1.13 22.88
N GLU A 92 8.49 0.04 23.65
CA GLU A 92 9.50 -0.21 24.68
C GLU A 92 10.89 -0.33 24.06
N THR A 93 11.02 -1.09 22.96
CA THR A 93 12.26 -1.25 22.21
C THR A 93 12.77 0.08 21.66
N MET A 94 11.87 0.94 21.15
CA MET A 94 12.24 2.29 20.69
C MET A 94 12.83 3.13 21.83
N GLN A 95 12.21 3.09 23.01
CA GLN A 95 12.66 3.83 24.20
C GLN A 95 14.01 3.31 24.72
N GLN A 96 14.12 2.00 24.94
CA GLN A 96 15.34 1.36 25.44
C GLN A 96 16.52 1.52 24.47
N SER A 97 16.23 1.60 23.17
CA SER A 97 17.26 1.77 22.14
C SER A 97 17.73 3.20 21.96
N GLY A 98 17.08 4.18 22.61
CA GLY A 98 17.37 5.60 22.46
C GLY A 98 16.88 6.19 21.14
N ALA A 99 15.89 5.57 20.49
CA ALA A 99 15.31 6.07 19.24
C ALA A 99 14.36 7.26 19.44
N VAL A 100 13.72 7.32 20.61
CA VAL A 100 12.72 8.34 20.93
C VAL A 100 13.40 9.69 21.16
N CYS A 101 12.95 10.68 20.39
CA CYS A 101 13.38 12.06 20.47
C CYS A 101 12.26 12.93 21.04
N VAL A 102 12.64 13.95 21.83
CA VAL A 102 11.68 14.93 22.36
C VAL A 102 11.72 16.16 21.45
N ARG A 103 10.61 16.45 20.75
CA ARG A 103 10.52 17.63 19.89
C ARG A 103 10.08 18.84 20.73
N GLY A 104 10.96 19.83 20.87
CA GLY A 104 10.63 21.11 21.50
C GLY A 104 9.59 21.88 20.66
N ASP A 105 8.71 22.61 21.36
CA ASP A 105 7.53 23.32 20.83
C ASP A 105 7.73 23.92 19.42
N ARG A 106 7.04 23.34 18.45
CA ARG A 106 6.53 24.06 17.28
C ARG A 106 5.06 23.73 17.15
N PRO A 107 4.20 24.70 16.83
CA PRO A 107 2.77 24.48 16.77
C PRO A 107 2.50 23.44 15.68
N GLN A 108 2.19 22.22 16.09
CA GLN A 108 1.28 21.43 15.29
C GLN A 108 -0.01 22.26 15.26
N LEU A 109 -0.44 22.69 14.08
CA LEU A 109 -1.84 23.09 13.91
C LEU A 109 -2.65 21.82 14.15
N SER A 110 -3.03 21.62 15.40
CA SER A 110 -3.85 20.53 15.86
C SER A 110 -5.17 20.56 15.11
N SER A 111 -5.67 19.37 14.81
CA SER A 111 -7.06 19.15 14.41
C SER A 111 -7.99 19.90 15.37
N PRO A 112 -9.03 20.60 14.87
CA PRO A 112 -9.88 21.40 15.72
C PRO A 112 -10.73 20.47 16.60
N GLY A 113 -10.39 20.34 17.88
CA GLY A 113 -11.16 19.49 18.79
C GLY A 113 -10.75 19.41 20.26
N ASN A 114 -9.56 19.86 20.68
CA ASN A 114 -9.19 19.79 22.10
C ASN A 114 -8.62 21.12 22.61
N CYS A 115 -9.46 21.89 23.29
CA CYS A 115 -9.05 23.00 24.14
C CYS A 115 -8.78 22.46 25.54
N GLY A 116 -7.51 22.39 25.95
CA GLY A 116 -7.13 22.09 27.32
C GLY A 116 -5.71 21.53 27.45
N ASP A 117 -4.93 22.20 28.30
CA ASP A 117 -3.75 21.71 29.01
C ASP A 117 -2.37 21.74 28.32
N SER A 118 -1.42 22.26 29.11
CA SER A 118 0.05 22.33 28.96
C SER A 118 0.64 21.63 27.74
N ALA A 119 1.35 22.39 26.89
CA ALA A 119 2.12 21.88 25.77
C ALA A 119 3.19 20.87 26.24
N MET A 120 2.81 19.59 26.24
CA MET A 120 3.74 18.47 26.43
C MET A 120 4.58 18.37 25.16
N ALA A 121 5.90 18.40 25.32
CA ALA A 121 6.81 18.12 24.22
C ALA A 121 6.45 16.75 23.63
N SER A 122 6.06 16.73 22.35
CA SER A 122 5.65 15.48 21.70
C SER A 122 6.88 14.62 21.47
N GLU A 123 6.84 13.40 21.99
CA GLU A 123 7.78 12.35 21.61
C GLU A 123 7.60 12.03 20.12
N CYS A 124 8.71 11.78 19.43
CA CYS A 124 8.72 11.31 18.06
C CYS A 124 9.86 10.32 17.84
N VAL A 125 9.78 9.59 16.74
CA VAL A 125 10.87 8.77 16.20
C VAL A 125 11.15 9.19 14.76
N TYR A 126 12.30 8.75 14.24
CA TYR A 126 12.64 8.97 12.84
C TYR A 126 12.45 7.68 12.04
N THR A 127 11.47 7.69 11.14
CA THR A 127 11.07 6.53 10.34
C THR A 127 11.69 6.57 8.95
N ASP A 128 11.79 5.38 8.34
CA ASP A 128 12.29 5.18 6.98
C ASP A 128 11.20 5.35 5.90
N SER A 129 11.66 5.54 4.67
CA SER A 129 10.82 5.65 3.47
C SER A 129 11.59 5.23 2.22
N VAL A 130 12.79 5.79 2.05
CA VAL A 130 13.65 5.57 0.88
C VAL A 130 15.12 5.50 1.32
N PHE A 131 15.89 4.66 0.66
CA PHE A 131 17.34 4.60 0.84
C PHE A 131 18.09 4.47 -0.48
N TYR A 132 19.30 5.02 -0.50
CA TYR A 132 20.27 4.91 -1.57
C TYR A 132 21.42 4.00 -1.16
N MET A 133 21.85 3.13 -2.07
CA MET A 133 23.07 2.33 -1.97
C MET A 133 24.09 2.87 -2.97
N ASP A 134 25.29 3.18 -2.50
CA ASP A 134 26.36 3.59 -3.41
C ASP A 134 26.79 2.45 -4.35
N HIS A 135 27.42 2.81 -5.47
CA HIS A 135 27.83 1.83 -6.49
C HIS A 135 28.64 0.66 -5.92
N SER A 136 29.55 0.91 -4.98
CA SER A 136 30.41 -0.15 -4.45
C SER A 136 29.61 -1.17 -3.62
N THR A 137 28.70 -0.69 -2.78
CA THR A 137 27.79 -1.53 -1.99
C THR A 137 26.81 -2.30 -2.89
N ALA A 138 26.24 -1.64 -3.90
CA ALA A 138 25.37 -2.30 -4.88
C ALA A 138 26.10 -3.40 -5.65
N GLN A 139 27.39 -3.21 -5.99
CA GLN A 139 28.22 -4.25 -6.61
C GLN A 139 28.48 -5.43 -5.67
N GLN A 140 28.67 -5.19 -4.37
CA GLN A 140 28.82 -6.26 -3.38
C GLN A 140 27.56 -7.13 -3.29
N LEU A 141 26.38 -6.51 -3.18
CA LEU A 141 25.10 -7.22 -3.17
C LEU A 141 24.84 -8.00 -4.47
N LEU A 142 25.18 -7.41 -5.62
CA LEU A 142 25.10 -8.10 -6.90
C LEU A 142 26.08 -9.28 -6.98
N GLY A 143 27.29 -9.13 -6.45
CA GLY A 143 28.27 -10.20 -6.34
C GLY A 143 27.77 -11.36 -5.48
N PHE A 144 27.16 -11.04 -4.34
CA PHE A 144 26.53 -12.01 -3.45
C PHE A 144 25.41 -12.79 -4.15
N TYR A 145 24.49 -12.09 -4.82
CA TYR A 145 23.44 -12.73 -5.60
C TYR A 145 24.01 -13.67 -6.67
N LYS A 146 25.03 -13.24 -7.41
CA LYS A 146 25.70 -14.08 -8.43
C LYS A 146 26.37 -15.32 -7.85
N GLN A 147 26.90 -15.24 -6.63
CA GLN A 147 27.51 -16.39 -5.95
C GLN A 147 26.46 -17.38 -5.45
N MET A 148 25.34 -16.88 -4.93
CA MET A 148 24.22 -17.70 -4.49
C MET A 148 23.46 -18.36 -5.65
N GLY A 149 23.35 -17.67 -6.78
CA GLY A 149 22.48 -18.08 -7.88
C GLY A 149 21.02 -17.71 -7.60
N THR A 150 20.11 -18.68 -7.69
CA THR A 150 18.69 -18.45 -7.44
C THR A 150 18.42 -18.29 -5.95
N LEU A 151 17.79 -17.17 -5.55
CA LEU A 151 17.32 -16.98 -4.17
C LEU A 151 16.16 -17.95 -3.91
N GLY A 152 16.32 -18.79 -2.90
CA GLY A 152 15.30 -19.73 -2.44
C GLY A 152 14.51 -19.24 -1.23
N CYS A 153 14.59 -17.96 -0.90
CA CYS A 153 13.87 -17.35 0.20
C CYS A 153 13.61 -15.86 -0.06
N GLU A 154 12.60 -15.32 0.60
CA GLU A 154 12.31 -13.88 0.60
C GLU A 154 13.35 -13.09 1.39
N ILE A 155 13.79 -11.95 0.85
CA ILE A 155 14.72 -11.02 1.49
C ILE A 155 14.06 -9.65 1.52
N ASP A 156 13.88 -9.09 2.72
CA ASP A 156 13.27 -7.78 2.92
C ASP A 156 14.33 -6.68 2.77
N ALA A 157 14.12 -5.75 1.84
CA ALA A 157 15.11 -4.70 1.55
C ALA A 157 15.43 -3.81 2.77
N TYR A 158 14.47 -3.57 3.66
CA TYR A 158 14.65 -2.71 4.83
C TYR A 158 15.07 -3.54 6.05
N GLY A 159 14.31 -4.59 6.35
CA GLY A 159 14.55 -5.51 7.45
C GLY A 159 15.86 -6.29 7.32
N ASP A 160 16.28 -6.69 6.11
CA ASP A 160 17.50 -7.49 5.95
C ASP A 160 18.74 -6.69 5.58
N PHE A 161 18.60 -5.58 4.83
CA PHE A 161 19.76 -4.74 4.54
C PHE A 161 20.01 -3.71 5.63
N LEU A 162 19.02 -2.89 6.02
CA LEU A 162 19.29 -1.76 6.93
C LEU A 162 19.63 -2.22 8.36
N GLN A 163 19.06 -3.33 8.86
CA GLN A 163 19.40 -3.87 10.18
C GLN A 163 20.84 -4.38 10.27
N ALA A 164 21.49 -4.70 9.14
CA ALA A 164 22.88 -5.13 9.11
C ALA A 164 23.90 -3.97 9.20
N LEU A 165 23.42 -2.72 9.21
CA LEU A 165 24.25 -1.53 9.03
C LEU A 165 24.37 -0.70 10.31
N GLY A 166 25.45 0.08 10.35
CA GLY A 166 25.77 0.94 11.49
C GLY A 166 26.53 0.22 12.60
N PRO A 167 27.20 0.98 13.48
CA PRO A 167 28.08 0.42 14.52
C PRO A 167 27.33 -0.41 15.59
N GLY A 168 26.02 -0.24 15.73
CA GLY A 168 25.16 -0.96 16.67
C GLY A 168 24.43 -2.17 16.07
N ALA A 169 24.71 -2.57 14.84
CA ALA A 169 24.04 -3.70 14.16
C ALA A 169 24.38 -5.06 14.80
N THR A 170 23.37 -5.88 15.04
CA THR A 170 23.52 -7.25 15.56
C THR A 170 22.87 -8.27 14.62
N PRO A 171 23.31 -9.54 14.60
CA PRO A 171 22.72 -10.57 13.74
C PRO A 171 21.39 -11.13 14.29
N ASP A 172 20.86 -10.60 15.40
CA ASP A 172 19.71 -11.18 16.10
C ASP A 172 18.45 -11.21 15.24
N TYR A 173 18.27 -10.20 14.37
CA TYR A 173 17.13 -10.10 13.46
C TYR A 173 17.09 -11.25 12.43
N THR A 174 18.21 -11.91 12.16
CA THR A 174 18.29 -12.95 11.12
C THR A 174 17.38 -14.14 11.37
N LYS A 175 16.95 -14.33 12.63
CA LYS A 175 16.02 -15.37 13.08
C LYS A 175 14.56 -14.91 13.17
N ASN A 176 14.29 -13.62 13.00
CA ASN A 176 12.94 -13.10 13.05
C ASN A 176 12.23 -13.38 11.73
N THR A 177 11.18 -14.21 11.74
CA THR A 177 10.40 -14.56 10.54
C THR A 177 9.14 -13.71 10.36
N SER A 178 8.90 -12.71 11.21
CA SER A 178 7.67 -11.90 11.15
C SER A 178 7.54 -11.05 9.88
N ASN A 179 8.64 -10.83 9.16
CA ASN A 179 8.73 -9.97 7.97
C ASN A 179 8.79 -10.74 6.64
N VAL A 180 8.60 -12.07 6.64
CA VAL A 180 8.54 -12.86 5.40
C VAL A 180 7.17 -13.48 5.21
N SER A 181 6.72 -13.54 3.96
CA SER A 181 5.51 -14.25 3.55
C SER A 181 5.68 -15.77 3.56
N LYS A 182 6.92 -16.26 3.41
CA LYS A 182 7.27 -17.68 3.39
C LYS A 182 8.47 -17.99 4.30
N GLU A 183 8.27 -18.91 5.24
CA GLU A 183 9.33 -19.41 6.12
C GLU A 183 10.15 -20.49 5.41
N ASP A 184 11.13 -20.07 4.60
CA ASP A 184 12.02 -21.01 3.91
C ASP A 184 13.13 -21.53 4.84
N SER A 185 13.42 -22.84 4.74
CA SER A 185 14.45 -23.51 5.57
C SER A 185 15.86 -22.90 5.45
N GLY A 186 16.15 -22.20 4.34
CA GLY A 186 17.42 -21.51 4.10
C GLY A 186 17.47 -20.05 4.57
N LEU A 187 16.34 -19.46 4.96
CA LEU A 187 16.20 -18.01 5.20
C LEU A 187 17.23 -17.47 6.20
N VAL A 188 17.32 -18.10 7.38
CA VAL A 188 18.23 -17.67 8.45
C VAL A 188 19.69 -17.71 7.98
N ALA A 189 20.08 -18.75 7.23
CA ALA A 189 21.44 -18.90 6.73
C ALA A 189 21.78 -17.81 5.71
N VAL A 190 20.85 -17.47 4.81
CA VAL A 190 21.03 -16.40 3.83
C VAL A 190 21.13 -15.04 4.52
N ARG A 191 20.26 -14.76 5.49
CA ARG A 191 20.28 -13.52 6.28
C ARG A 191 21.57 -13.34 7.07
N GLN A 192 22.12 -14.41 7.64
CA GLN A 192 23.42 -14.36 8.32
C GLN A 192 24.58 -14.07 7.36
N GLN A 193 24.53 -14.59 6.13
CA GLN A 193 25.53 -14.26 5.11
C GLN A 193 25.41 -12.80 4.66
N LEU A 194 24.18 -12.30 4.47
CA LEU A 194 23.91 -10.88 4.18
C LEU A 194 24.41 -9.97 5.31
N TYR A 195 24.13 -10.31 6.57
CA TYR A 195 24.67 -9.58 7.71
C TYR A 195 26.19 -9.53 7.66
N SER A 196 26.85 -10.68 7.46
CA SER A 196 28.31 -10.75 7.40
C SER A 196 28.91 -9.95 6.25
N LEU A 197 28.20 -9.87 5.12
CA LEU A 197 28.59 -9.08 3.95
C LEU A 197 28.50 -7.57 4.23
N LEU A 198 27.41 -7.14 4.88
CA LEU A 198 27.09 -5.74 5.08
C LEU A 198 27.67 -5.15 6.37
N GLN A 199 28.05 -5.99 7.34
CA GLN A 199 28.59 -5.55 8.63
C GLN A 199 29.78 -4.60 8.43
N GLY A 200 29.74 -3.46 9.11
CA GLY A 200 30.76 -2.41 8.99
C GLY A 200 30.53 -1.41 7.85
N THR A 201 29.50 -1.63 7.02
CA THR A 201 29.03 -0.64 6.05
C THR A 201 28.32 0.51 6.76
N ALA A 202 28.61 1.74 6.34
CA ALA A 202 28.02 2.93 6.93
C ALA A 202 26.52 3.05 6.61
N LEU A 203 25.72 3.38 7.63
CA LEU A 203 24.35 3.87 7.46
C LEU A 203 24.33 5.38 7.71
N ASN A 204 24.27 6.14 6.63
CA ASN A 204 24.08 7.58 6.65
C ASN A 204 22.58 7.88 6.62
N VAL A 205 22.19 9.01 7.20
CA VAL A 205 20.79 9.45 7.21
C VAL A 205 20.70 10.94 6.87
N ILE A 206 19.69 11.29 6.09
CA ILE A 206 19.28 12.65 5.80
C ILE A 206 17.96 12.88 6.54
N VAL A 207 18.04 13.58 7.66
CA VAL A 207 16.89 13.90 8.50
C VAL A 207 16.15 15.08 7.89
N LEU A 208 14.90 14.85 7.53
CA LEU A 208 13.98 15.83 6.97
C LEU A 208 13.00 16.27 8.05
N ASN A 209 13.43 17.17 8.94
CA ASN A 209 12.59 17.62 10.06
C ASN A 209 11.29 18.30 9.60
N ASN A 210 11.29 18.87 8.40
CA ASN A 210 10.13 19.50 7.77
C ASN A 210 9.52 18.58 6.71
N SER A 211 9.21 17.34 7.10
CA SER A 211 8.47 16.41 6.25
C SER A 211 7.17 15.94 6.87
N GLN A 212 6.33 15.35 6.03
CA GLN A 212 5.17 14.54 6.36
C GLN A 212 5.35 13.18 5.70
N PHE A 213 5.02 12.14 6.44
CA PHE A 213 5.05 10.76 5.97
C PHE A 213 3.61 10.24 6.00
N TYR A 214 3.13 9.80 4.84
CA TYR A 214 1.79 9.26 4.68
C TYR A 214 1.89 7.81 4.21
N HIS A 215 1.42 6.89 5.03
CA HIS A 215 1.33 5.48 4.68
C HIS A 215 -0.06 5.17 4.12
N ILE A 216 -0.09 4.46 3.00
CA ILE A 216 -1.29 4.12 2.23
C ILE A 216 -1.23 2.60 1.91
N GLY A 217 -0.82 1.80 2.90
CA GLY A 217 -0.66 0.35 2.75
C GLY A 217 -1.91 -0.46 3.06
N THR A 218 -2.92 0.14 3.70
CA THR A 218 -4.22 -0.49 3.97
C THR A 218 -5.36 0.21 3.23
N THR A 219 -6.44 -0.52 2.98
CA THR A 219 -7.69 0.01 2.41
C THR A 219 -8.29 1.13 3.26
N GLN A 220 -8.17 1.04 4.59
CA GLN A 220 -8.64 2.09 5.51
C GLN A 220 -7.82 3.38 5.40
N GLU A 221 -6.49 3.27 5.37
CA GLU A 221 -5.60 4.43 5.15
C GLU A 221 -5.83 5.04 3.77
N TYR A 222 -5.99 4.22 2.73
CA TYR A 222 -6.30 4.67 1.38
C TYR A 222 -7.59 5.50 1.35
N LEU A 223 -8.68 5.02 1.95
CA LEU A 223 -9.91 5.81 2.06
C LEU A 223 -9.67 7.11 2.84
N PHE A 224 -9.11 7.02 4.04
CA PHE A 224 -8.86 8.20 4.89
C PHE A 224 -8.10 9.29 4.13
N HIS A 225 -7.02 8.93 3.46
CA HIS A 225 -6.17 9.88 2.76
C HIS A 225 -6.84 10.50 1.52
N PHE A 226 -7.67 9.75 0.79
CA PHE A 226 -8.28 10.24 -0.45
C PHE A 226 -9.66 10.88 -0.27
N THR A 227 -10.39 10.56 0.79
CA THR A 227 -11.80 10.97 0.94
C THR A 227 -12.09 11.83 2.16
N ALA A 228 -11.32 11.71 3.26
CA ALA A 228 -11.50 12.59 4.41
C ALA A 228 -10.94 14.01 4.11
N GLU A 229 -11.21 14.96 5.02
CA GLU A 229 -10.44 16.20 5.11
C GLU A 229 -9.02 15.89 5.62
N SER A 230 -8.26 15.17 4.80
CA SER A 230 -6.93 14.71 5.12
C SER A 230 -5.92 15.79 4.78
N LYS A 231 -4.86 15.87 5.59
CA LYS A 231 -3.74 16.78 5.35
C LYS A 231 -3.06 16.50 4.01
N LEU A 232 -2.94 15.23 3.62
CA LEU A 232 -2.38 14.81 2.33
C LEU A 232 -3.14 15.45 1.16
N ARG A 233 -4.47 15.41 1.19
CA ARG A 233 -5.30 15.99 0.13
C ARG A 233 -5.10 17.48 -0.01
N PHE A 234 -4.98 18.20 1.11
CA PHE A 234 -4.65 19.62 1.10
C PHE A 234 -3.25 19.89 0.52
N GLU A 235 -2.23 19.17 1.00
CA GLU A 235 -0.83 19.41 0.61
C GLU A 235 -0.55 19.08 -0.87
N LEU A 236 -1.22 18.06 -1.42
CA LEU A 236 -1.11 17.70 -2.84
C LEU A 236 -2.14 18.40 -3.74
N GLY A 237 -3.08 19.15 -3.18
CA GLY A 237 -4.18 19.76 -3.93
C GLY A 237 -5.07 18.74 -4.65
N LEU A 238 -5.28 17.55 -4.05
CA LEU A 238 -6.05 16.48 -4.69
C LEU A 238 -7.51 16.92 -4.87
N GLN A 239 -7.96 16.84 -6.12
CA GLN A 239 -9.33 17.15 -6.48
C GLN A 239 -10.22 15.95 -6.19
N PRO A 240 -11.43 16.14 -5.60
CA PRO A 240 -12.36 15.05 -5.37
C PRO A 240 -12.83 14.38 -6.67
N VAL A 241 -12.81 15.11 -7.80
CA VAL A 241 -13.08 14.55 -9.13
C VAL A 241 -11.91 14.85 -10.05
N ALA A 242 -10.97 13.91 -10.12
CA ALA A 242 -9.77 14.00 -10.94
C ALA A 242 -10.02 13.33 -12.30
N PHE A 243 -9.95 14.13 -13.37
CA PHE A 243 -10.03 13.66 -14.75
C PHE A 243 -11.19 12.66 -15.00
N SER A 244 -12.40 12.97 -14.54
CA SER A 244 -13.54 12.04 -14.60
C SER A 244 -14.80 12.70 -15.17
N ILE A 245 -15.79 11.89 -15.53
CA ILE A 245 -17.16 12.34 -15.84
C ILE A 245 -18.05 11.97 -14.65
N PHE A 246 -18.63 12.98 -14.00
CA PHE A 246 -19.56 12.80 -12.91
C PHE A 246 -20.66 13.88 -12.96
N PRO A 247 -21.89 13.53 -13.38
CA PRO A 247 -22.96 14.50 -13.63
C PRO A 247 -23.70 14.97 -12.36
N ASP A 248 -23.60 14.25 -11.25
CA ASP A 248 -24.30 14.58 -9.99
C ASP A 248 -23.38 15.31 -9.00
N SER A 249 -23.61 16.60 -8.78
CA SER A 249 -22.82 17.41 -7.85
C SER A 249 -23.72 18.27 -6.98
N ALA A 250 -23.71 18.06 -5.67
CA ALA A 250 -23.95 19.20 -4.75
C ALA A 250 -23.65 18.95 -3.27
N LYS A 251 -23.75 17.72 -2.72
CA LYS A 251 -23.77 17.58 -1.24
C LYS A 251 -22.65 16.78 -0.60
N THR A 252 -22.03 15.82 -1.30
CA THR A 252 -20.99 14.95 -0.73
C THR A 252 -19.70 14.93 -1.55
N LEU A 253 -19.56 15.82 -2.54
CA LEU A 253 -18.41 15.81 -3.46
C LEU A 253 -17.07 15.89 -2.72
N ASP A 254 -17.02 16.70 -1.65
CA ASP A 254 -15.81 16.86 -0.85
C ASP A 254 -15.45 15.64 -0.01
N GLN A 255 -16.30 14.63 0.04
CA GLN A 255 -16.05 13.36 0.74
C GLN A 255 -15.87 12.20 -0.25
N LEU A 256 -15.73 12.47 -1.54
CA LEU A 256 -15.53 11.46 -2.58
C LEU A 256 -14.15 11.62 -3.21
N SER A 257 -13.63 10.52 -3.76
CA SER A 257 -12.48 10.55 -4.66
C SER A 257 -12.81 9.77 -5.93
N ILE A 258 -12.95 10.48 -7.04
CA ILE A 258 -13.29 9.90 -8.34
C ILE A 258 -12.12 10.17 -9.29
N ILE A 259 -11.42 9.13 -9.70
CA ILE A 259 -10.15 9.22 -10.45
C ILE A 259 -10.27 8.48 -11.78
N GLN A 260 -10.17 9.21 -12.90
CA GLN A 260 -10.26 8.65 -14.25
C GLN A 260 -11.42 7.65 -14.41
N SER A 261 -12.62 8.05 -14.04
CA SER A 261 -13.82 7.21 -14.07
C SER A 261 -14.98 7.88 -14.81
N ILE A 262 -15.93 7.07 -15.26
CA ILE A 262 -17.16 7.53 -15.91
C ILE A 262 -18.33 7.03 -15.07
N LEU A 263 -19.07 7.98 -14.50
CA LEU A 263 -20.27 7.72 -13.72
C LEU A 263 -21.46 8.24 -14.51
N GLU A 264 -22.39 7.35 -14.85
CA GLU A 264 -23.60 7.71 -15.59
C GLU A 264 -24.65 8.37 -14.68
N PRO A 265 -25.52 9.26 -15.22
CA PRO A 265 -26.56 9.91 -14.43
C PRO A 265 -27.48 8.89 -13.74
N GLY A 266 -27.74 9.08 -12.44
CA GLY A 266 -28.60 8.20 -11.64
C GLY A 266 -27.85 7.28 -10.68
N CYS A 267 -26.54 7.06 -10.88
CA CYS A 267 -25.74 6.32 -9.92
C CYS A 267 -25.63 7.09 -8.59
N VAL A 268 -25.59 6.38 -7.46
CA VAL A 268 -25.46 7.00 -6.13
C VAL A 268 -24.17 6.52 -5.49
N ILE A 269 -23.30 7.45 -5.10
CA ILE A 269 -22.04 7.14 -4.43
C ILE A 269 -22.09 7.65 -2.99
N GLY A 270 -21.97 6.72 -2.04
CA GLY A 270 -21.92 7.02 -0.61
C GLY A 270 -20.64 7.77 -0.24
N PRO A 271 -20.70 8.65 0.78
CA PRO A 271 -19.56 9.45 1.22
C PRO A 271 -18.39 8.57 1.68
N GLY A 272 -17.18 9.12 1.67
CA GLY A 272 -15.97 8.40 2.06
C GLY A 272 -15.52 7.34 1.05
N SER A 273 -16.06 7.33 -0.17
CA SER A 273 -15.77 6.29 -1.17
C SER A 273 -14.77 6.76 -2.23
N VAL A 274 -13.99 5.80 -2.74
CA VAL A 274 -13.05 5.99 -3.85
C VAL A 274 -13.53 5.19 -5.07
N ILE A 275 -13.69 5.85 -6.22
CA ILE A 275 -14.03 5.24 -7.50
C ILE A 275 -12.91 5.56 -8.50
N GLU A 276 -12.09 4.57 -8.84
CA GLU A 276 -10.96 4.77 -9.75
C GLU A 276 -11.00 3.84 -10.96
N TYR A 277 -10.61 4.37 -12.12
CA TYR A 277 -10.48 3.61 -13.36
C TYR A 277 -11.72 2.77 -13.72
N SER A 278 -12.91 3.26 -13.41
CA SER A 278 -14.15 2.47 -13.45
C SER A 278 -15.25 3.11 -14.28
N ARG A 279 -16.21 2.29 -14.70
CA ARG A 279 -17.46 2.69 -15.37
C ARG A 279 -18.65 2.27 -14.52
N ILE A 280 -19.45 3.22 -14.06
CA ILE A 280 -20.57 3.00 -13.16
C ILE A 280 -21.86 3.43 -13.86
N GLY A 281 -22.79 2.48 -14.02
CA GLY A 281 -24.07 2.67 -14.68
C GLY A 281 -25.13 3.36 -13.80
N PRO A 282 -26.27 3.73 -14.39
CA PRO A 282 -27.26 4.64 -13.80
C PRO A 282 -28.07 4.03 -12.66
N GLU A 283 -28.09 2.70 -12.52
CA GLU A 283 -28.83 1.97 -11.49
C GLU A 283 -27.89 1.37 -10.42
N VAL A 284 -26.68 1.90 -10.29
CA VAL A 284 -25.69 1.42 -9.32
C VAL A 284 -25.67 2.33 -8.10
N SER A 285 -25.80 1.73 -6.92
CA SER A 285 -25.57 2.40 -5.64
C SER A 285 -24.32 1.83 -4.99
N VAL A 286 -23.42 2.70 -4.54
CA VAL A 286 -22.20 2.35 -3.81
C VAL A 286 -22.34 2.82 -2.38
N GLY A 287 -22.28 1.90 -1.40
CA GLY A 287 -22.32 2.23 0.02
C GLY A 287 -21.13 3.08 0.47
N GLU A 288 -21.28 3.77 1.59
CA GLU A 288 -20.24 4.64 2.16
C GLU A 288 -18.92 3.89 2.45
N GLY A 289 -17.81 4.61 2.41
CA GLY A 289 -16.50 4.04 2.75
C GLY A 289 -16.08 2.88 1.85
N SER A 290 -16.46 2.89 0.57
CA SER A 290 -16.17 1.78 -0.35
C SER A 290 -15.09 2.14 -1.38
N ILE A 291 -14.37 1.15 -1.88
CA ILE A 291 -13.36 1.30 -2.94
C ILE A 291 -13.84 0.49 -4.15
N VAL A 292 -13.99 1.15 -5.31
CA VAL A 292 -14.26 0.49 -6.58
C VAL A 292 -13.13 0.83 -7.56
N SER A 293 -12.37 -0.18 -7.98
CA SER A 293 -11.22 -0.01 -8.88
C SER A 293 -11.34 -0.89 -10.13
N GLY A 294 -11.00 -0.33 -11.29
CA GLY A 294 -10.86 -1.07 -12.54
C GLY A 294 -12.12 -1.79 -13.03
N SER A 295 -13.30 -1.38 -12.60
CA SER A 295 -14.53 -2.19 -12.74
C SER A 295 -15.54 -1.57 -13.71
N TYR A 296 -16.36 -2.42 -14.34
CA TYR A 296 -17.49 -1.99 -15.17
C TYR A 296 -18.79 -2.56 -14.62
N ILE A 297 -19.67 -1.69 -14.13
CA ILE A 297 -20.93 -2.07 -13.49
C ILE A 297 -22.07 -1.45 -14.28
N ASN A 298 -22.80 -2.25 -15.06
CA ASN A 298 -23.85 -1.77 -15.98
C ASN A 298 -25.23 -2.41 -15.71
N PHE A 299 -25.46 -2.84 -14.48
CA PHE A 299 -26.69 -3.50 -14.05
C PHE A 299 -27.12 -2.96 -12.69
N ASN A 300 -28.39 -3.11 -12.35
CA ASN A 300 -28.94 -2.67 -11.08
C ASN A 300 -28.32 -3.45 -9.91
N VAL A 301 -27.61 -2.76 -9.03
CA VAL A 301 -26.97 -3.35 -7.86
C VAL A 301 -26.69 -2.31 -6.77
N ASN A 302 -26.78 -2.77 -5.52
CA ASN A 302 -26.36 -2.00 -4.35
C ASN A 302 -25.11 -2.65 -3.77
N LEU A 303 -23.97 -1.97 -3.83
CA LEU A 303 -22.76 -2.37 -3.12
C LEU A 303 -22.91 -1.95 -1.65
N PRO A 304 -22.62 -2.84 -0.69
CA PRO A 304 -22.69 -2.49 0.71
C PRO A 304 -21.60 -1.49 1.11
N SER A 305 -21.81 -0.82 2.25
CA SER A 305 -20.80 0.05 2.85
C SER A 305 -19.55 -0.72 3.26
N GLY A 306 -18.40 -0.05 3.25
CA GLY A 306 -17.13 -0.67 3.63
C GLY A 306 -16.69 -1.78 2.68
N CYS A 307 -17.07 -1.70 1.40
CA CYS A 307 -16.78 -2.73 0.41
C CYS A 307 -15.54 -2.35 -0.42
N PHE A 308 -14.56 -3.25 -0.50
CA PHE A 308 -13.52 -3.18 -1.52
C PHE A 308 -13.95 -4.05 -2.71
N LEU A 309 -13.92 -3.48 -3.91
CA LEU A 309 -14.20 -4.16 -5.16
C LEU A 309 -13.16 -3.78 -6.22
N SER A 310 -12.40 -4.75 -6.71
CA SER A 310 -11.39 -4.49 -7.74
C SER A 310 -11.37 -5.60 -8.77
N SER A 311 -11.51 -5.23 -10.04
CA SER A 311 -11.50 -6.17 -11.15
C SER A 311 -10.14 -6.23 -11.82
N VAL A 312 -9.69 -7.45 -12.11
CA VAL A 312 -8.41 -7.74 -12.76
C VAL A 312 -8.65 -8.59 -14.01
N SER A 313 -7.95 -8.24 -15.09
CA SER A 313 -7.84 -9.10 -16.26
C SER A 313 -6.78 -10.16 -15.96
N VAL A 314 -7.06 -11.43 -16.27
CA VAL A 314 -6.13 -12.56 -16.10
C VAL A 314 -5.95 -13.30 -17.42
N LYS A 315 -4.78 -13.90 -17.63
CA LYS A 315 -4.45 -14.67 -18.83
C LYS A 315 -3.92 -16.05 -18.47
N MET A 316 -4.80 -17.05 -18.47
CA MET A 316 -4.46 -18.42 -18.02
C MET A 316 -4.28 -19.46 -19.13
N THR A 317 -4.66 -19.16 -20.38
CA THR A 317 -4.55 -20.08 -21.54
C THR A 317 -4.55 -19.31 -22.87
N ASP A 318 -3.75 -18.25 -22.96
CA ASP A 318 -3.76 -17.27 -24.06
C ASP A 318 -5.07 -16.50 -24.28
N ARG A 319 -6.08 -16.77 -23.46
CA ARG A 319 -7.34 -16.02 -23.40
C ARG A 319 -7.31 -15.05 -22.24
N VAL A 320 -7.83 -13.85 -22.49
CA VAL A 320 -8.08 -12.86 -21.45
C VAL A 320 -9.44 -13.16 -20.83
N GLU A 321 -9.45 -13.34 -19.53
CA GLU A 321 -10.63 -13.52 -18.69
C GLU A 321 -10.57 -12.51 -17.54
N TYR A 322 -11.63 -12.43 -16.74
CA TYR A 322 -11.78 -11.40 -15.72
C TYR A 322 -12.20 -11.99 -14.40
N VAL A 323 -11.61 -11.46 -13.33
CA VAL A 323 -11.92 -11.84 -11.95
C VAL A 323 -12.11 -10.56 -11.14
N THR A 324 -13.11 -10.54 -10.26
CA THR A 324 -13.35 -9.40 -9.38
C THR A 324 -13.12 -9.82 -7.94
N MET A 325 -12.11 -9.23 -7.30
CA MET A 325 -11.89 -9.36 -5.87
C MET A 325 -12.92 -8.51 -5.14
N VAL A 326 -13.54 -9.09 -4.11
CA VAL A 326 -14.47 -8.39 -3.23
C VAL A 326 -14.25 -8.83 -1.79
N PHE A 327 -14.09 -7.89 -0.86
CA PHE A 327 -13.91 -8.14 0.57
C PHE A 327 -14.19 -6.86 1.37
N GLY A 328 -14.29 -6.97 2.70
CA GLY A 328 -14.54 -5.82 3.56
C GLY A 328 -13.30 -4.94 3.66
N VAL A 329 -13.46 -3.62 3.66
CA VAL A 329 -12.35 -2.66 3.82
C VAL A 329 -11.55 -2.87 5.11
N GLY A 330 -12.14 -3.53 6.13
CA GLY A 330 -11.46 -3.92 7.37
C GLY A 330 -11.05 -5.39 7.45
N ASP A 331 -11.25 -6.19 6.40
CA ASP A 331 -10.82 -7.60 6.39
C ASP A 331 -9.29 -7.67 6.31
N ASP A 332 -8.69 -8.53 7.14
CA ASP A 332 -7.24 -8.76 7.13
C ASP A 332 -6.89 -9.87 6.14
N LEU A 333 -6.55 -9.47 4.90
CA LEU A 333 -6.12 -10.41 3.86
C LEU A 333 -4.78 -11.08 4.17
N LYS A 334 -3.91 -10.45 4.97
CA LYS A 334 -2.59 -10.98 5.31
C LYS A 334 -2.68 -12.00 6.45
N LYS A 335 -3.76 -12.00 7.22
CA LYS A 335 -4.01 -13.02 8.24
C LYS A 335 -4.08 -14.40 7.60
N GLY A 336 -3.13 -15.25 7.98
CA GLY A 336 -3.13 -16.68 7.67
C GLY A 336 -3.14 -17.54 8.93
N VAL A 337 -3.56 -18.79 8.76
CA VAL A 337 -3.46 -19.85 9.76
C VAL A 337 -2.66 -21.03 9.22
N LYS A 338 -2.02 -21.79 10.12
CA LYS A 338 -1.17 -22.93 9.74
C LYS A 338 -1.93 -24.24 9.56
N LEU A 339 -3.04 -24.41 10.29
CA LEU A 339 -3.81 -25.65 10.32
C LEU A 339 -5.20 -25.42 9.71
N MET A 340 -5.68 -26.41 8.94
CA MET A 340 -7.04 -26.37 8.37
C MET A 340 -8.13 -26.29 9.45
N SER A 341 -7.87 -26.81 10.66
CA SER A 341 -8.79 -26.68 11.80
C SER A 341 -9.01 -25.23 12.24
N ASP A 342 -8.06 -24.34 11.92
CA ASP A 342 -8.00 -22.98 12.45
C ASP A 342 -8.59 -21.95 11.48
N ILE A 343 -9.08 -22.38 10.30
CA ILE A 343 -9.65 -21.48 9.29
C ILE A 343 -10.88 -20.70 9.79
N HIS A 344 -11.50 -21.14 10.88
CA HIS A 344 -12.59 -20.44 11.55
C HIS A 344 -12.17 -19.09 12.16
N PHE A 345 -10.86 -18.83 12.34
CA PHE A 345 -10.34 -17.53 12.74
C PHE A 345 -10.24 -16.52 11.59
N LEU A 346 -10.39 -16.98 10.34
CA LEU A 346 -10.42 -16.12 9.15
C LEU A 346 -11.84 -15.59 8.97
N GLN A 347 -11.94 -14.32 8.58
CA GLN A 347 -13.22 -13.64 8.42
C GLN A 347 -13.31 -12.96 7.07
N PHE A 348 -14.47 -13.10 6.43
CA PHE A 348 -14.85 -12.43 5.20
C PHE A 348 -16.10 -11.60 5.47
N PHE A 349 -16.00 -10.27 5.38
CA PHE A 349 -17.09 -9.35 5.76
C PHE A 349 -17.64 -9.62 7.17
N GLY A 350 -16.74 -9.92 8.12
CA GLY A 350 -17.09 -10.22 9.51
C GLY A 350 -17.76 -11.59 9.76
N VAL A 351 -17.89 -12.43 8.74
CA VAL A 351 -18.40 -13.80 8.84
C VAL A 351 -17.25 -14.80 8.77
N SER A 352 -17.29 -15.89 9.54
CA SER A 352 -16.22 -16.89 9.53
C SER A 352 -16.08 -17.53 8.15
N LEU A 353 -14.86 -17.84 7.72
CA LEU A 353 -14.62 -18.45 6.40
C LEU A 353 -15.40 -19.77 6.21
N PRO A 354 -15.46 -20.71 7.18
CA PRO A 354 -16.28 -21.92 7.05
C PRO A 354 -17.75 -21.64 6.75
N GLU A 355 -18.37 -20.69 7.46
CA GLU A 355 -19.77 -20.30 7.20
C GLU A 355 -19.94 -19.75 5.77
N CYS A 356 -18.96 -19.01 5.27
CA CYS A 356 -18.98 -18.53 3.89
C CYS A 356 -18.88 -19.68 2.89
N LEU A 357 -17.96 -20.63 3.11
CA LEU A 357 -17.77 -21.80 2.26
C LEU A 357 -19.05 -22.66 2.17
N ASP A 358 -19.76 -22.83 3.29
CA ASP A 358 -21.05 -23.53 3.32
C ASP A 358 -22.10 -22.84 2.42
N LEU A 359 -22.21 -21.51 2.52
CA LEU A 359 -23.09 -20.71 1.65
C LEU A 359 -22.69 -20.82 0.17
N TRP A 360 -21.39 -20.97 -0.09
CA TRP A 360 -20.85 -21.04 -1.45
C TRP A 360 -20.82 -22.45 -2.05
N SER A 361 -21.20 -23.47 -1.25
CA SER A 361 -21.08 -24.89 -1.61
C SER A 361 -19.64 -25.26 -2.01
N LEU A 362 -18.68 -24.78 -1.23
CA LEU A 362 -17.25 -25.10 -1.35
C LEU A 362 -16.79 -25.94 -0.17
N GLU A 363 -15.88 -26.88 -0.42
CA GLU A 363 -15.31 -27.73 0.63
C GLU A 363 -14.01 -27.11 1.16
N ALA A 364 -13.88 -27.06 2.50
CA ALA A 364 -12.63 -26.72 3.17
C ALA A 364 -11.62 -27.87 2.99
N SER A 365 -10.84 -27.80 1.92
CA SER A 365 -9.83 -28.79 1.53
C SER A 365 -8.53 -28.10 1.14
N ASP A 366 -7.45 -28.86 0.98
CA ASP A 366 -6.15 -28.32 0.55
C ASP A 366 -6.25 -27.65 -0.84
N GLN A 367 -7.19 -28.08 -1.69
CA GLN A 367 -7.43 -27.49 -3.02
C GLN A 367 -8.04 -26.09 -2.96
N LEU A 368 -8.65 -25.71 -1.83
CA LEU A 368 -9.19 -24.38 -1.62
C LEU A 368 -8.09 -23.33 -1.65
N PHE A 369 -6.87 -23.65 -1.25
CA PHE A 369 -5.79 -22.67 -1.10
C PHE A 369 -4.75 -22.84 -2.21
N SER A 370 -4.24 -21.71 -2.73
CA SER A 370 -3.27 -21.69 -3.82
C SER A 370 -1.85 -22.06 -3.43
N SER A 371 -1.50 -21.81 -2.17
CA SER A 371 -0.18 -22.13 -1.63
C SER A 371 -0.15 -23.56 -1.12
N GLU A 372 0.92 -24.28 -1.46
CA GLU A 372 1.25 -25.59 -0.87
C GLU A 372 1.76 -25.47 0.59
N ASP A 373 2.03 -24.24 1.05
CA ASP A 373 2.56 -23.95 2.38
C ASP A 373 1.45 -23.69 3.42
N THR A 374 1.84 -23.76 4.70
CA THR A 374 0.99 -23.59 5.89
C THR A 374 0.47 -22.15 6.09
N HIS A 375 0.12 -21.42 5.04
CA HIS A 375 -0.43 -20.06 5.14
C HIS A 375 -1.81 -19.99 4.48
N LEU A 376 -2.78 -20.57 5.19
CA LEU A 376 -4.19 -20.61 4.78
C LEU A 376 -4.84 -19.28 5.14
N GLY A 377 -5.21 -18.46 4.15
CA GLY A 377 -5.76 -17.13 4.38
C GLY A 377 -6.67 -16.69 3.23
N LEU A 378 -7.33 -15.54 3.37
CA LEU A 378 -8.15 -14.98 2.28
C LEU A 378 -7.32 -14.66 1.03
N TRP A 379 -6.05 -14.31 1.20
CA TRP A 379 -5.11 -14.07 0.09
C TRP A 379 -4.92 -15.30 -0.81
N THR A 380 -4.88 -16.48 -0.19
CA THR A 380 -4.61 -17.76 -0.87
C THR A 380 -5.88 -18.55 -1.17
N ALA A 381 -7.04 -18.16 -0.64
CA ALA A 381 -8.30 -18.86 -0.86
C ALA A 381 -8.86 -18.66 -2.29
N ARG A 382 -9.10 -19.74 -3.01
CA ARG A 382 -9.72 -19.80 -4.34
C ARG A 382 -11.23 -19.66 -4.24
N ILE A 383 -11.69 -18.43 -4.03
CA ILE A 383 -13.12 -18.12 -3.87
C ILE A 383 -13.66 -17.21 -4.98
N PHE A 384 -12.80 -16.59 -5.79
CA PHE A 384 -13.24 -15.58 -6.75
C PHE A 384 -13.47 -16.18 -8.15
N PRO A 385 -14.68 -16.01 -8.74
CA PRO A 385 -15.04 -16.64 -10.01
C PRO A 385 -14.39 -15.98 -11.23
N VAL A 386 -13.83 -16.81 -12.11
CA VAL A 386 -13.33 -16.42 -13.43
C VAL A 386 -14.49 -16.30 -14.41
N CYS A 387 -14.60 -15.15 -15.07
CA CYS A 387 -15.67 -14.82 -16.00
C CYS A 387 -15.12 -14.30 -17.34
N SER A 388 -15.95 -14.37 -18.38
CA SER A 388 -15.56 -13.96 -19.74
C SER A 388 -15.66 -12.44 -19.99
N THR A 389 -16.28 -11.68 -19.09
CA THR A 389 -16.40 -10.21 -19.19
C THR A 389 -16.22 -9.54 -17.83
N LEU A 390 -15.71 -8.31 -17.83
CA LEU A 390 -15.57 -7.47 -16.61
C LEU A 390 -16.90 -7.31 -15.85
N SER A 391 -18.00 -7.03 -16.56
CA SER A 391 -19.28 -6.83 -15.87
C SER A 391 -19.82 -8.11 -15.25
N GLU A 392 -19.55 -9.27 -15.86
CA GLU A 392 -19.98 -10.55 -15.31
C GLU A 392 -19.14 -10.94 -14.10
N SER A 393 -17.82 -10.70 -14.10
CA SER A 393 -16.99 -10.95 -12.92
C SER A 393 -17.45 -10.13 -11.72
N VAL A 394 -17.79 -8.85 -11.93
CA VAL A 394 -18.37 -8.00 -10.88
C VAL A 394 -19.69 -8.57 -10.37
N ARG A 395 -20.59 -8.97 -11.28
CA ARG A 395 -21.90 -9.52 -10.91
C ARG A 395 -21.77 -10.79 -10.07
N MET A 396 -20.90 -11.72 -10.47
CA MET A 396 -20.72 -12.98 -9.76
C MET A 396 -20.08 -12.76 -8.38
N SER A 397 -19.08 -11.90 -8.28
CA SER A 397 -18.46 -11.56 -6.99
C SER A 397 -19.43 -10.84 -6.05
N LEU A 398 -20.28 -9.95 -6.56
CA LEU A 398 -21.31 -9.31 -5.74
C LEU A 398 -22.43 -10.30 -5.33
N ASN A 399 -22.79 -11.27 -6.16
CA ASN A 399 -23.71 -12.33 -5.76
C ASN A 399 -23.13 -13.19 -4.63
N MET A 400 -21.83 -13.52 -4.71
CA MET A 400 -21.09 -14.22 -3.65
C MET A 400 -21.10 -13.41 -2.34
N LEU A 401 -20.84 -12.10 -2.40
CA LEU A 401 -20.93 -11.23 -1.22
C LEU A 401 -22.36 -11.14 -0.66
N ASN A 402 -23.35 -10.93 -1.53
CA ASN A 402 -24.76 -10.84 -1.14
C ASN A 402 -25.23 -12.12 -0.44
N SER A 403 -24.72 -13.28 -0.86
CA SER A 403 -25.02 -14.57 -0.24
C SER A 403 -24.58 -14.60 1.23
N VAL A 404 -23.41 -14.05 1.55
CA VAL A 404 -22.90 -13.90 2.92
C VAL A 404 -23.78 -12.94 3.72
N GLN A 405 -24.06 -11.75 3.18
CA GLN A 405 -24.84 -10.72 3.89
C GLN A 405 -26.28 -11.14 4.18
N HIS A 406 -26.88 -11.95 3.30
CA HIS A 406 -28.28 -12.36 3.39
C HIS A 406 -28.44 -13.81 3.85
N LYS A 407 -27.32 -14.51 4.16
CA LYS A 407 -27.29 -15.93 4.54
C LYS A 407 -28.05 -16.81 3.55
N SER A 408 -27.84 -16.57 2.26
CA SER A 408 -28.46 -17.31 1.17
C SER A 408 -27.41 -18.16 0.44
N ALA A 409 -27.84 -19.28 -0.13
CA ALA A 409 -26.94 -20.17 -0.86
C ALA A 409 -26.60 -19.59 -2.24
N PHE A 410 -25.32 -19.61 -2.61
CA PHE A 410 -24.82 -19.20 -3.93
C PHE A 410 -23.72 -20.16 -4.39
N LYS A 411 -24.02 -21.07 -5.32
CA LYS A 411 -23.09 -22.13 -5.70
C LYS A 411 -21.94 -21.61 -6.56
N LEU A 412 -20.71 -21.73 -6.06
CA LEU A 412 -19.49 -21.39 -6.81
C LEU A 412 -18.88 -22.57 -7.59
N SER A 413 -19.34 -23.81 -7.36
CA SER A 413 -18.77 -25.03 -7.95
C SER A 413 -18.84 -25.13 -9.49
N GLY A 414 -19.61 -24.25 -10.15
CA GLY A 414 -19.66 -24.17 -11.62
C GLY A 414 -18.60 -23.25 -12.23
N PHE A 415 -17.81 -22.56 -11.42
CA PHE A 415 -16.81 -21.61 -11.87
C PHE A 415 -15.40 -22.16 -11.65
N GLN A 416 -14.48 -21.79 -12.53
CA GLN A 416 -13.08 -21.78 -12.16
C GLN A 416 -12.87 -20.66 -11.15
N LEU A 417 -12.22 -20.95 -10.03
CA LEU A 417 -11.98 -20.00 -8.95
C LEU A 417 -10.49 -19.70 -8.83
N LEU A 418 -10.16 -18.44 -8.55
CA LEU A 418 -8.79 -18.00 -8.25
C LEU A 418 -8.69 -17.39 -6.86
N SER A 419 -7.50 -17.48 -6.29
CA SER A 419 -7.08 -16.68 -5.14
C SER A 419 -6.55 -15.31 -5.57
N VAL A 420 -6.36 -14.41 -4.60
CA VAL A 420 -5.71 -13.10 -4.87
C VAL A 420 -4.27 -13.30 -5.36
N GLU A 421 -3.56 -14.25 -4.76
CA GLU A 421 -2.21 -14.64 -5.16
C GLU A 421 -2.13 -15.10 -6.63
N GLU A 422 -3.05 -15.99 -7.04
CA GLU A 422 -3.12 -16.48 -8.41
C GLU A 422 -3.50 -15.36 -9.38
N MET A 423 -4.45 -14.49 -9.00
CA MET A 423 -4.80 -13.32 -9.81
C MET A 423 -3.60 -12.42 -10.09
N LEU A 424 -2.75 -12.18 -9.10
CA LEU A 424 -1.54 -11.36 -9.28
C LEU A 424 -0.48 -12.04 -10.16
N THR A 425 -0.45 -13.38 -10.15
CA THR A 425 0.43 -14.19 -11.01
C THR A 425 -0.03 -14.16 -12.47
N TYR A 426 -1.35 -14.26 -12.70
CA TYR A 426 -1.93 -14.35 -14.03
C TYR A 426 -2.35 -13.00 -14.63
N LYS A 427 -2.16 -11.89 -13.92
CA LYS A 427 -2.68 -10.57 -14.36
C LYS A 427 -2.20 -10.17 -15.76
N ASP A 428 -3.12 -9.73 -16.59
CA ASP A 428 -2.84 -9.14 -17.90
C ASP A 428 -2.84 -7.61 -17.78
N VAL A 429 -1.67 -7.04 -17.49
CA VAL A 429 -1.49 -5.59 -17.35
C VAL A 429 -1.78 -4.86 -18.66
N GLU A 430 -1.54 -5.48 -19.81
CA GLU A 430 -1.77 -4.83 -21.12
C GLU A 430 -3.27 -4.62 -21.34
N ASP A 431 -4.09 -5.62 -21.06
CA ASP A 431 -5.55 -5.53 -21.14
C ASP A 431 -6.12 -4.52 -20.14
N MET A 432 -5.66 -4.56 -18.88
CA MET A 432 -6.05 -3.56 -17.88
C MET A 432 -5.73 -2.13 -18.33
N LEU A 433 -4.57 -1.91 -18.96
CA LEU A 433 -4.21 -0.60 -19.53
C LEU A 433 -5.06 -0.23 -20.75
N LYS A 434 -5.47 -1.19 -21.59
CA LYS A 434 -6.40 -0.95 -22.69
C LYS A 434 -7.74 -0.44 -22.16
N PHE A 435 -8.29 -1.06 -21.12
CA PHE A 435 -9.52 -0.59 -20.48
C PHE A 435 -9.38 0.84 -19.92
N ARG A 436 -8.29 1.13 -19.20
CA ARG A 436 -8.01 2.49 -18.70
C ARG A 436 -7.88 3.53 -19.81
N LYS A 437 -7.26 3.18 -20.94
CA LYS A 437 -7.13 4.04 -22.12
C LYS A 437 -8.46 4.30 -22.81
N GLN A 438 -9.36 3.31 -22.84
CA GLN A 438 -10.73 3.51 -23.36
C GLN A 438 -11.49 4.54 -22.53
N ILE A 439 -11.44 4.40 -21.19
CA ILE A 439 -12.03 5.39 -20.27
C ILE A 439 -11.43 6.78 -20.51
N TYR A 440 -10.10 6.87 -20.58
CA TYR A 440 -9.41 8.14 -20.86
C TYR A 440 -9.89 8.80 -22.16
N GLY A 441 -9.93 8.04 -23.25
CA GLY A 441 -10.34 8.55 -24.56
C GLY A 441 -11.78 9.07 -24.57
N GLU A 442 -12.70 8.36 -23.90
CA GLU A 442 -14.10 8.77 -23.77
C GLU A 442 -14.25 10.05 -22.94
N ILE A 443 -13.49 10.19 -21.85
CA ILE A 443 -13.48 11.41 -21.02
C ILE A 443 -12.99 12.61 -21.84
N CYS A 444 -11.90 12.47 -22.61
CA CYS A 444 -11.43 13.53 -23.50
C CYS A 444 -12.52 13.94 -24.51
N LEU A 445 -13.12 12.96 -25.20
CA LEU A 445 -14.15 13.23 -26.22
C LEU A 445 -15.38 13.94 -25.65
N GLN A 446 -15.79 13.63 -24.42
CA GLN A 446 -16.92 14.30 -23.79
C GLN A 446 -16.58 15.70 -23.30
N LYS A 447 -15.38 15.91 -22.75
CA LYS A 447 -14.92 17.24 -22.34
C LYS A 447 -14.82 18.20 -23.52
N GLU A 448 -14.26 17.74 -24.65
CA GLU A 448 -14.22 18.52 -25.89
C GLU A 448 -15.62 18.95 -26.33
N LYS A 449 -16.59 18.01 -26.34
CA LYS A 449 -17.99 18.32 -26.71
C LYS A 449 -18.63 19.35 -25.79
N SER A 450 -18.31 19.35 -24.50
CA SER A 450 -18.80 20.34 -23.54
C SER A 450 -18.18 21.72 -23.78
N ASP A 451 -16.87 21.79 -24.05
CA ASP A 451 -16.17 23.05 -24.32
C ASP A 451 -16.64 23.70 -25.63
N TYR A 452 -16.91 22.91 -26.67
CA TYR A 452 -17.52 23.41 -27.91
C TYR A 452 -18.94 23.96 -27.70
N ARG A 453 -19.73 23.37 -26.79
CA ARG A 453 -21.07 23.87 -26.47
C ARG A 453 -21.04 25.19 -25.69
N MET A 454 -20.03 25.41 -24.84
CA MET A 454 -19.89 26.66 -24.08
C MET A 454 -19.29 27.82 -24.88
N ASN A 455 -18.45 27.54 -25.87
CA ASN A 455 -17.84 28.57 -26.74
C ASN A 455 -18.68 28.93 -27.98
N GLY A 456 -19.79 28.20 -28.22
CA GLY A 456 -20.70 28.41 -29.35
C GLY A 456 -21.98 29.19 -29.01
N THR A 457 -22.12 29.64 -27.76
CA THR A 457 -23.16 30.54 -27.25
C THR A 457 -22.54 31.86 -26.85
#